data_AF-A0A962Q5J2-F1
#
_entry.id   AF-A0A962Q5J2-F1
#
_cell.length_a   1.000
_cell.length_b   1.000
_cell.length_c   1.000
_cell.angle_alpha   90.00
_cell.angle_beta   90.00
_cell.angle_gamma   90.00
#
_symmetry.space_group_name_H-M   'P 1'
#
loop_
_entity.id
_entity.type
_entity.pdbx_description
1 polymer ?
#
loop_
_entity_poly.entity_id
_entity_poly.type
_entity_poly.pdbx_seq_one_letter_code
_entity_poly.pdbx_strand_id
1 'polypeptide(L)'
;MNRIAVYTGLLFTGIALGWLLRGITPDADGLRIAAATPHRGTPATPATPTPTAAPRTSGTSAAALAPAPDRADPAHFARLLQEQAFAQAVAYYERALDIDEAYRALLKPLLEAYLHSGLAQCGSTAFNELVDTWLDAYYQDIPVLLLLAENQRLCSSPEEAASTLQLATTYALQPGARTRVADAVTRLTQATDTALSQQQDWVALLGFFEYLQAIDLATPASELR
;
A
#
# COMPACT_ATOMS: atom_id res chain seq x y z
N MET A 1 25.01 -4.66 -65.02
CA MET A 1 24.33 -3.60 -64.24
C MET A 1 23.95 -4.25 -62.90
N ASN A 2 24.87 -4.29 -61.93
CA ASN A 2 25.06 -3.33 -60.81
C ASN A 2 23.96 -3.49 -59.73
N ARG A 3 24.14 -3.86 -58.46
CA ARG A 3 25.26 -4.13 -57.50
C ARG A 3 24.62 -4.98 -56.36
N ILE A 4 25.05 -6.21 -56.05
CA ILE A 4 25.97 -6.66 -54.96
C ILE A 4 25.99 -5.80 -53.67
N ALA A 5 25.49 -6.44 -52.59
CA ALA A 5 25.99 -6.53 -51.21
C ALA A 5 26.11 -5.32 -50.27
N VAL A 6 26.18 -5.69 -48.97
CA VAL A 6 26.53 -4.88 -47.78
C VAL A 6 25.30 -4.12 -47.27
N TYR A 7 24.65 -4.49 -46.16
CA TYR A 7 25.14 -4.33 -44.78
C TYR A 7 24.56 -5.41 -43.83
N THR A 8 25.33 -6.47 -43.62
CA THR A 8 25.22 -7.35 -42.45
C THR A 8 26.50 -7.16 -41.64
N GLY A 9 26.39 -6.68 -40.40
CA GLY A 9 27.45 -6.76 -39.39
C GLY A 9 28.41 -5.57 -39.28
N LEU A 10 28.15 -4.70 -38.30
CA LEU A 10 29.05 -3.81 -37.52
C LEU A 10 28.15 -2.70 -36.94
N LEU A 11 27.79 -2.64 -35.66
CA LEU A 11 28.70 -2.54 -34.52
C LEU A 11 27.97 -3.04 -33.25
N PHE A 12 28.33 -4.22 -32.78
CA PHE A 12 28.32 -4.56 -31.35
C PHE A 12 29.59 -3.92 -30.77
N THR A 13 29.49 -2.75 -30.15
CA THR A 13 30.52 -2.20 -29.23
C THR A 13 29.97 -0.93 -28.59
N GLY A 14 29.45 -1.05 -27.37
CA GLY A 14 28.92 0.11 -26.64
C GLY A 14 28.51 -0.13 -25.19
N ILE A 15 28.77 -1.30 -24.61
CA ILE A 15 28.58 -1.56 -23.17
C ILE A 15 29.88 -2.17 -22.65
N ALA A 16 30.77 -1.33 -22.14
CA ALA A 16 31.77 -1.62 -21.12
C ALA A 16 32.82 -0.49 -21.08
N LEU A 17 32.48 0.70 -20.56
CA LEU A 17 33.51 1.65 -20.10
C LEU A 17 33.00 2.73 -19.11
N GLY A 18 31.87 2.51 -18.43
CA GLY A 18 31.28 3.49 -17.50
C GLY A 18 31.54 3.23 -16.01
N TRP A 19 32.01 2.04 -15.64
CA TRP A 19 32.03 1.57 -14.24
C TRP A 19 33.43 1.45 -13.62
N LEU A 20 34.48 1.97 -14.27
CA LEU A 20 35.87 1.81 -13.82
C LEU A 20 36.60 3.14 -13.50
N LEU A 21 35.85 4.22 -13.19
CA LEU A 21 36.40 5.51 -12.76
C LEU A 21 35.91 5.99 -11.38
N ARG A 22 35.23 5.15 -10.58
CA ARG A 22 34.98 5.44 -9.16
C ARG A 22 36.06 4.80 -8.28
N GLY A 23 37.17 5.50 -8.18
CA GLY A 23 38.21 5.23 -7.20
C GLY A 23 39.56 5.69 -7.69
N ILE A 24 39.92 6.94 -7.36
CA ILE A 24 41.27 7.44 -6.98
C ILE A 24 41.10 8.95 -6.75
N THR A 25 41.00 9.37 -5.49
CA THR A 25 41.57 10.65 -5.03
C THR A 25 42.23 10.37 -3.68
N PRO A 26 43.57 10.39 -3.59
CA PRO A 26 44.29 10.32 -2.33
C PRO A 26 44.66 11.72 -1.82
N ASP A 27 44.75 11.81 -0.49
CA ASP A 27 45.58 12.73 0.31
C ASP A 27 45.26 14.24 0.28
N ALA A 28 45.42 15.02 1.35
CA ALA A 28 45.95 14.79 2.69
C ALA A 28 45.55 15.98 3.61
N ASP A 29 45.89 15.80 4.88
CA ASP A 29 46.23 16.82 5.88
C ASP A 29 45.13 17.42 6.77
N GLY A 30 45.20 16.97 8.02
CA GLY A 30 44.55 17.59 9.17
C GLY A 30 44.87 16.90 10.50
N LEU A 31 46.08 16.39 10.69
CA LEU A 31 46.57 15.90 11.98
C LEU A 31 46.64 17.07 12.98
N ARG A 32 45.85 17.00 14.05
CA ARG A 32 46.17 17.70 15.31
C ARG A 32 45.95 16.77 16.50
N ILE A 33 47.07 16.20 16.93
CA ILE A 33 47.24 15.53 18.21
C ILE A 33 47.39 16.61 19.29
N ALA A 34 46.54 16.57 20.31
CA ALA A 34 46.80 17.23 21.58
C ALA A 34 46.75 16.18 22.70
N ALA A 35 47.76 16.26 23.56
CA ALA A 35 48.24 15.24 24.46
C ALA A 35 47.28 14.91 25.63
N ALA A 36 47.40 13.67 26.09
CA ALA A 36 46.81 13.18 27.32
C ALA A 36 47.55 13.70 28.57
N THR A 37 46.81 13.87 29.67
CA THR A 37 47.34 13.65 31.03
C THR A 37 46.21 13.07 31.90
N PRO A 38 46.52 12.17 32.85
CA PRO A 38 45.57 11.22 33.40
C PRO A 38 44.98 11.69 34.74
N HIS A 39 43.70 11.40 34.97
CA HIS A 39 43.14 11.36 36.31
C HIS A 39 42.51 10.01 36.62
N ARG A 40 42.71 9.63 37.88
CA ARG A 40 42.80 8.31 38.48
C ARG A 40 41.61 8.14 39.43
N GLY A 41 40.85 7.05 39.27
CA GLY A 41 39.90 6.49 40.26
C GLY A 41 38.63 7.32 40.48
N THR A 42 37.44 6.80 40.76
CA THR A 42 36.97 5.50 41.27
C THR A 42 35.42 5.52 41.09
N PRO A 43 34.66 4.55 41.63
CA PRO A 43 34.13 3.33 41.01
C PRO A 43 32.70 3.43 40.45
N ALA A 44 32.34 2.40 39.68
CA ALA A 44 31.01 2.09 39.18
C ALA A 44 29.94 2.00 40.28
N THR A 45 28.78 2.59 40.00
CA THR A 45 27.50 2.18 40.59
C THR A 45 26.65 1.59 39.45
N PRO A 46 26.18 0.34 39.54
CA PRO A 46 25.28 -0.23 38.54
C PRO A 46 23.88 0.33 38.75
N ALA A 47 23.44 1.22 37.87
CA ALA A 47 22.03 1.59 37.78
C ALA A 47 21.29 0.53 36.95
N THR A 48 20.54 -0.30 37.64
CA THR A 48 19.50 -1.16 37.08
C THR A 48 18.49 -0.32 36.29
N PRO A 49 18.24 -0.58 34.99
CA PRO A 49 17.06 -0.01 34.35
C PRO A 49 15.83 -0.79 34.82
N THR A 50 15.04 -0.17 35.68
CA THR A 50 13.67 -0.61 36.00
C THR A 50 12.80 -0.46 34.75
N PRO A 51 12.12 -1.52 34.28
CA PRO A 51 11.07 -1.36 33.27
C PRO A 51 9.82 -0.81 33.98
N THR A 52 9.71 0.52 34.04
CA THR A 52 8.43 1.15 34.38
C THR A 52 7.56 1.11 33.14
N ALA A 53 6.87 -0.02 32.97
CA ALA A 53 5.73 -0.13 32.08
C ALA A 53 4.64 0.82 32.61
N ALA A 54 4.60 2.03 32.08
CA ALA A 54 3.41 2.86 32.17
C ALA A 54 2.30 2.14 31.38
N PRO A 55 1.18 1.75 31.99
CA PRO A 55 0.04 1.30 31.23
C PRO A 55 -0.42 2.48 30.39
N ARG A 56 -0.25 2.37 29.06
CA ARG A 56 -1.01 3.20 28.13
C ARG A 56 -2.45 2.83 28.36
N THR A 57 -3.16 3.68 29.10
CA THR A 57 -4.61 3.70 29.08
C THR A 57 -4.99 4.03 27.64
N SER A 58 -5.25 3.00 26.85
CA SER A 58 -6.11 3.12 25.68
C SER A 58 -7.37 3.81 26.17
N GLY A 59 -7.52 5.08 25.78
CA GLY A 59 -8.77 5.79 25.93
C GLY A 59 -9.77 5.11 25.03
N THR A 60 -10.35 4.01 25.49
CA THR A 60 -11.65 3.54 25.03
C THR A 60 -12.59 4.67 25.35
N SER A 61 -12.79 5.55 24.38
CA SER A 61 -13.98 6.38 24.33
C SER A 61 -15.15 5.41 24.26
N ALA A 62 -15.65 5.03 25.43
CA ALA A 62 -16.92 4.36 25.58
C ALA A 62 -17.99 5.37 25.18
N ALA A 63 -18.11 5.61 23.86
CA ALA A 63 -19.28 6.21 23.28
C ALA A 63 -20.45 5.38 23.81
N ALA A 64 -21.35 6.04 24.54
CA ALA A 64 -22.49 5.42 25.17
C ALA A 64 -23.20 4.54 24.15
N LEU A 65 -23.03 3.23 24.31
CA LEU A 65 -23.48 2.23 23.37
C LEU A 65 -25.01 2.24 23.42
N ALA A 66 -25.65 2.78 22.38
CA ALA A 66 -27.10 2.65 22.24
C ALA A 66 -27.50 1.16 22.35
N PRO A 67 -28.64 0.85 22.97
CA PRO A 67 -29.09 -0.53 23.12
C PRO A 67 -29.13 -1.22 21.75
N ALA A 68 -28.63 -2.45 21.72
CA ALA A 68 -28.58 -3.28 20.51
C ALA A 68 -30.00 -3.45 19.96
N PRO A 69 -30.27 -3.11 18.69
CA PRO A 69 -31.56 -3.43 18.11
C PRO A 69 -31.69 -4.95 17.92
N ASP A 70 -32.87 -5.50 18.18
CA ASP A 70 -33.17 -6.93 17.98
C ASP A 70 -33.07 -7.38 16.51
N ARG A 71 -32.94 -6.42 15.58
CA ARG A 71 -32.82 -6.62 14.14
C ARG A 71 -31.93 -5.55 13.53
N ALA A 72 -31.12 -5.93 12.54
CA ALA A 72 -30.36 -4.94 11.78
C ALA A 72 -31.31 -4.03 10.98
N ASP A 73 -31.17 -2.73 11.18
CA ASP A 73 -31.76 -1.66 10.39
C ASP A 73 -30.71 -1.11 9.39
N PRO A 74 -30.86 -1.37 8.09
CA PRO A 74 -29.95 -0.85 7.05
C PRO A 74 -30.01 0.67 6.91
N ALA A 75 -31.14 1.31 7.23
CA ALA A 75 -31.27 2.77 7.14
C ALA A 75 -30.45 3.46 8.23
N HIS A 76 -30.42 2.89 9.44
CA HIS A 76 -29.55 3.38 10.50
C HIS A 76 -28.07 3.26 10.12
N PHE A 77 -27.64 2.12 9.57
CA PHE A 77 -26.26 1.92 9.12
C PHE A 77 -25.86 2.91 8.02
N ALA A 78 -26.71 3.08 7.00
CA ALA A 78 -26.48 4.05 5.92
C ALA A 78 -26.34 5.49 6.46
N ARG A 79 -27.15 5.87 7.45
CA ARG A 79 -27.04 7.17 8.11
C ARG A 79 -25.72 7.34 8.85
N LEU A 80 -25.24 6.32 9.58
CA LEU A 80 -23.93 6.38 10.24
C LEU A 80 -22.79 6.60 9.24
N LEU A 81 -22.85 5.97 8.06
CA LEU A 81 -21.88 6.21 6.98
C LEU A 81 -21.97 7.65 6.44
N GLN A 82 -23.18 8.16 6.22
CA GLN A 82 -23.40 9.53 5.73
C GLN A 82 -22.93 10.60 6.74
N GLU A 83 -23.12 10.35 8.02
CA GLU A 83 -22.67 11.20 9.13
C GLU A 83 -21.17 11.05 9.43
N GLN A 84 -20.46 10.19 8.68
CA GLN A 84 -19.04 9.86 8.87
C GLN A 84 -18.74 9.30 10.27
N ALA A 85 -19.74 8.70 10.92
CA ALA A 85 -19.60 8.04 12.21
C ALA A 85 -19.05 6.62 12.02
N PHE A 86 -17.89 6.49 11.34
CA PHE A 86 -17.40 5.20 10.83
C PHE A 86 -17.12 4.16 11.91
N ALA A 87 -16.53 4.56 13.05
CA ALA A 87 -16.33 3.66 14.18
C ALA A 87 -17.66 3.10 14.72
N GLN A 88 -18.72 3.92 14.76
CA GLN A 88 -20.05 3.47 15.16
C GLN A 88 -20.69 2.59 14.10
N ALA A 89 -20.46 2.89 12.81
CA ALA A 89 -20.94 2.05 11.71
C ALA A 89 -20.32 0.64 11.79
N VAL A 90 -19.00 0.53 11.98
CA VAL A 90 -18.31 -0.77 12.12
C VAL A 90 -18.83 -1.52 13.35
N ALA A 91 -18.90 -0.87 14.51
CA ALA A 91 -19.43 -1.50 15.73
C ALA A 91 -20.90 -1.95 15.58
N TYR A 92 -21.71 -1.20 14.82
CA TYR A 92 -23.08 -1.57 14.49
C TYR A 92 -23.13 -2.79 13.57
N TYR A 93 -22.28 -2.83 12.55
CA TYR A 93 -22.15 -3.95 11.63
C TYR A 93 -21.76 -5.24 12.36
N GLU A 94 -20.73 -5.18 13.22
CA GLU A 94 -20.28 -6.32 14.04
C GLU A 94 -21.41 -6.87 14.90
N ARG A 95 -22.12 -6.00 15.62
CA ARG A 95 -23.22 -6.41 16.47
C ARG A 95 -24.38 -7.03 15.69
N ALA A 96 -24.64 -6.53 14.48
CA ALA A 96 -25.63 -7.16 13.61
C ALA A 96 -25.21 -8.59 13.27
N LEU A 97 -23.93 -8.83 12.94
CA LEU A 97 -23.44 -10.17 12.64
C LEU A 97 -23.45 -11.12 13.86
N ASP A 98 -23.26 -10.59 15.07
CA ASP A 98 -23.41 -11.36 16.30
C ASP A 98 -24.84 -11.88 16.50
N ILE A 99 -25.84 -11.21 15.95
CA ILE A 99 -27.26 -11.63 15.99
C ILE A 99 -27.54 -12.64 14.88
N ASP A 100 -27.22 -12.30 13.64
CA ASP A 100 -27.41 -13.16 12.47
C ASP A 100 -26.43 -12.79 11.35
N GLU A 101 -25.62 -13.75 10.94
CA GLU A 101 -24.66 -13.61 9.84
C GLU A 101 -25.33 -13.23 8.51
N ALA A 102 -26.62 -13.54 8.33
CA ALA A 102 -27.38 -13.13 7.14
C ALA A 102 -27.45 -11.60 6.97
N TYR A 103 -27.29 -10.82 8.05
CA TYR A 103 -27.22 -9.37 7.97
C TYR A 103 -26.00 -8.85 7.21
N ARG A 104 -24.94 -9.66 7.04
CA ARG A 104 -23.82 -9.33 6.15
C ARG A 104 -24.32 -8.97 4.76
N ALA A 105 -25.21 -9.78 4.20
CA ALA A 105 -25.73 -9.59 2.84
C ALA A 105 -26.57 -8.31 2.69
N LEU A 106 -27.06 -7.74 3.81
CA LEU A 106 -27.85 -6.51 3.83
C LEU A 106 -26.97 -5.26 4.03
N LEU A 107 -25.99 -5.33 4.93
CA LEU A 107 -25.21 -4.16 5.32
C LEU A 107 -23.94 -3.96 4.48
N LYS A 108 -23.25 -5.05 4.13
CA LYS A 108 -21.98 -4.97 3.38
C LYS A 108 -22.11 -4.22 2.04
N PRO A 109 -23.19 -4.42 1.24
CA PRO A 109 -23.36 -3.65 0.01
C PRO A 109 -23.51 -2.14 0.22
N LEU A 110 -24.05 -1.70 1.37
CA LEU A 110 -24.19 -0.28 1.67
C LEU A 110 -22.83 0.38 1.95
N LEU A 111 -21.95 -0.32 2.67
CA LEU A 111 -20.56 0.11 2.87
C LEU A 111 -19.83 0.21 1.54
N GLU A 112 -19.89 -0.86 0.73
CA GLU A 112 -19.22 -0.89 -0.57
C GLU A 112 -19.74 0.21 -1.51
N ALA A 113 -21.05 0.46 -1.51
CA ALA A 113 -21.64 1.55 -2.29
C ALA A 113 -21.16 2.94 -1.83
N TYR A 114 -21.04 3.15 -0.51
CA TYR A 114 -20.49 4.39 0.04
C TYR A 114 -19.04 4.59 -0.41
N LEU A 115 -18.18 3.59 -0.24
CA LEU A 115 -16.79 3.64 -0.68
C LEU A 115 -16.68 3.86 -2.20
N HIS A 116 -17.53 3.19 -2.98
CA HIS A 116 -17.56 3.36 -4.44
C HIS A 116 -17.85 4.81 -4.84
N SER A 117 -18.74 5.50 -4.13
CA SER A 117 -19.05 6.92 -4.38
C SER A 117 -17.88 7.88 -4.10
N GLY A 118 -16.91 7.43 -3.29
CA GLY A 118 -15.69 8.17 -2.94
C GLY A 118 -14.48 7.87 -3.82
N LEU A 119 -14.55 6.89 -4.74
CA LEU A 119 -13.38 6.36 -5.45
C LEU A 119 -12.55 7.39 -6.22
N ALA A 120 -13.18 8.38 -6.83
CA ALA A 120 -12.48 9.41 -7.60
C ALA A 120 -12.12 10.67 -6.78
N GLN A 121 -12.43 10.69 -5.48
CA GLN A 121 -12.18 11.83 -4.60
C GLN A 121 -10.78 11.71 -3.96
N CYS A 122 -9.76 12.10 -4.71
CA CYS A 122 -8.38 12.02 -4.27
C CYS A 122 -8.11 12.85 -3.02
N GLY A 123 -7.54 12.22 -1.99
CA GLY A 123 -7.32 12.85 -0.69
C GLY A 123 -8.57 13.01 0.17
N SER A 124 -9.68 12.33 -0.16
CA SER A 124 -10.88 12.32 0.69
C SER A 124 -10.58 11.70 2.05
N THR A 125 -10.63 12.52 3.10
CA THR A 125 -10.46 12.07 4.48
C THR A 125 -11.51 11.03 4.84
N ALA A 126 -12.75 11.20 4.38
CA ALA A 126 -13.85 10.30 4.67
C ALA A 126 -13.66 8.90 4.03
N PHE A 127 -13.16 8.83 2.79
CA PHE A 127 -12.87 7.55 2.15
C PHE A 127 -11.75 6.81 2.90
N ASN A 128 -10.63 7.49 3.16
CA ASN A 128 -9.48 6.91 3.84
C ASN A 128 -9.84 6.47 5.27
N GLU A 129 -10.53 7.33 6.03
CA GLU A 129 -10.93 7.02 7.40
C GLU A 129 -11.86 5.80 7.47
N LEU A 130 -12.82 5.68 6.55
CA LEU A 130 -13.67 4.50 6.49
C LEU A 130 -12.90 3.24 6.11
N VAL A 131 -12.01 3.32 5.11
CA VAL A 131 -11.16 2.18 4.71
C VAL A 131 -10.28 1.74 5.89
N ASP A 132 -9.60 2.68 6.55
CA ASP A 132 -8.72 2.41 7.69
C ASP A 132 -9.51 1.78 8.84
N THR A 133 -10.64 2.39 9.21
CA THR A 133 -11.51 1.88 10.29
C THR A 133 -12.04 0.48 9.96
N TRP A 134 -12.40 0.23 8.70
CA TRP A 134 -12.91 -1.08 8.28
C TRP A 134 -11.82 -2.14 8.24
N LEU A 135 -10.66 -1.83 7.67
CA LEU A 135 -9.55 -2.79 7.54
C LEU A 135 -8.82 -3.05 8.86
N ASP A 136 -8.95 -2.18 9.86
CA ASP A 136 -8.52 -2.50 11.23
C ASP A 136 -9.31 -3.69 11.80
N ALA A 137 -10.62 -3.73 11.57
CA ALA A 137 -11.49 -4.84 12.00
C ALA A 137 -11.47 -6.03 11.02
N TYR A 138 -11.39 -5.77 9.72
CA TYR A 138 -11.52 -6.75 8.63
C TYR A 138 -10.36 -6.67 7.63
N TYR A 139 -9.12 -6.81 8.11
CA TYR A 139 -7.89 -6.63 7.31
C TYR A 139 -7.79 -7.47 6.03
N GLN A 140 -8.54 -8.58 5.95
CA GLN A 140 -8.58 -9.49 4.81
C GLN A 140 -9.77 -9.26 3.85
N ASP A 141 -10.53 -8.17 4.01
CA ASP A 141 -11.70 -7.87 3.20
C ASP A 141 -11.31 -7.47 1.77
N ILE A 142 -11.23 -8.48 0.90
CA ILE A 142 -10.77 -8.33 -0.48
C ILE A 142 -11.57 -7.26 -1.25
N PRO A 143 -12.92 -7.22 -1.23
CA PRO A 143 -13.66 -6.13 -1.85
C PRO A 143 -13.19 -4.73 -1.44
N VAL A 144 -12.92 -4.50 -0.15
CA VAL A 144 -12.45 -3.18 0.33
C VAL A 144 -11.01 -2.90 -0.07
N LEU A 145 -10.12 -3.90 -0.02
CA LEU A 145 -8.76 -3.78 -0.54
C LEU A 145 -8.75 -3.43 -2.04
N LEU A 146 -9.67 -4.02 -2.83
CA LEU A 146 -9.80 -3.70 -4.25
C LEU A 146 -10.32 -2.28 -4.48
N LEU A 147 -11.23 -1.79 -3.64
CA LEU A 147 -11.70 -0.40 -3.70
C LEU A 147 -10.59 0.59 -3.32
N LEU A 148 -9.78 0.28 -2.30
CA LEU A 148 -8.61 1.09 -1.93
C LEU A 148 -7.59 1.16 -3.07
N ALA A 149 -7.23 0.01 -3.65
CA ALA A 149 -6.30 -0.03 -4.79
C ALA A 149 -6.83 0.76 -6.01
N GLU A 150 -8.13 0.68 -6.27
CA GLU A 150 -8.75 1.44 -7.36
C GLU A 150 -8.73 2.95 -7.10
N ASN A 151 -8.98 3.40 -5.87
CA ASN A 151 -8.82 4.81 -5.49
C ASN A 151 -7.37 5.28 -5.68
N GLN A 152 -6.39 4.53 -5.17
CA GLN A 152 -4.96 4.83 -5.34
C GLN A 152 -4.57 4.94 -6.82
N ARG A 153 -5.06 4.02 -7.66
CA ARG A 153 -4.86 4.06 -9.12
C ARG A 153 -5.45 5.33 -9.75
N LEU A 154 -6.71 5.65 -9.43
CA LEU A 154 -7.39 6.84 -9.96
C LEU A 154 -6.70 8.14 -9.51
N CYS A 155 -6.05 8.11 -8.35
CA CYS A 155 -5.34 9.24 -7.76
C CYS A 155 -3.85 9.30 -8.11
N SER A 156 -3.43 8.58 -9.16
CA SER A 156 -2.06 8.61 -9.69
C SER A 156 -0.99 8.10 -8.71
N SER A 157 -1.36 7.14 -7.86
CA SER A 157 -0.45 6.40 -6.97
C SER A 157 -0.38 4.91 -7.36
N PRO A 158 0.20 4.55 -8.53
CA PRO A 158 0.17 3.18 -9.04
C PRO A 158 0.98 2.19 -8.19
N GLU A 159 2.07 2.61 -7.54
CA GLU A 159 2.86 1.75 -6.65
C GLU A 159 2.10 1.41 -5.36
N GLU A 160 1.37 2.38 -4.79
CA GLU A 160 0.51 2.14 -3.63
C GLU A 160 -0.64 1.19 -3.97
N ALA A 161 -1.27 1.40 -5.14
CA ALA A 161 -2.29 0.49 -5.65
C ALA A 161 -1.75 -0.94 -5.82
N ALA A 162 -0.54 -1.09 -6.36
CA ALA A 162 0.10 -2.39 -6.53
C ALA A 162 0.43 -3.04 -5.17
N SER A 163 0.92 -2.28 -4.18
CA SER A 163 1.13 -2.78 -2.81
C SER A 163 -0.17 -3.32 -2.20
N THR A 164 -1.27 -2.57 -2.32
CA THR A 164 -2.58 -3.01 -1.83
C THR A 164 -3.05 -4.28 -2.56
N LEU A 165 -2.82 -4.39 -3.87
CA LEU A 165 -3.15 -5.60 -4.64
C LEU A 165 -2.28 -6.81 -4.29
N GLN A 166 -1.02 -6.60 -3.91
CA GLN A 166 -0.15 -7.66 -3.39
C GLN A 166 -0.72 -8.21 -2.08
N LEU A 167 -1.15 -7.32 -1.19
CA LEU A 167 -1.82 -7.71 0.05
C LEU A 167 -3.12 -8.48 -0.25
N ALA A 168 -3.96 -7.98 -1.17
CA ALA A 168 -5.18 -8.66 -1.58
C ALA A 168 -4.92 -10.06 -2.18
N THR A 169 -3.81 -10.24 -2.90
CA THR A 169 -3.38 -11.53 -3.44
C THR A 169 -3.11 -12.55 -2.33
N THR A 170 -2.51 -12.10 -1.22
CA THR A 170 -2.23 -12.96 -0.05
C THR A 170 -3.50 -13.53 0.58
N TYR A 171 -4.59 -12.75 0.58
CA TYR A 171 -5.87 -13.17 1.16
C TYR A 171 -6.84 -13.83 0.16
N ALA A 172 -6.56 -13.75 -1.14
CA ALA A 172 -7.40 -14.33 -2.19
C ALA A 172 -7.29 -15.86 -2.27
N LEU A 173 -7.88 -16.55 -1.29
CA LEU A 173 -7.84 -18.02 -1.24
C LEU A 173 -8.85 -18.67 -2.20
N GLN A 174 -10.01 -18.03 -2.41
CA GLN A 174 -11.07 -18.56 -3.27
C GLN A 174 -10.82 -18.21 -4.75
N PRO A 175 -11.16 -19.10 -5.70
CA PRO A 175 -10.96 -18.86 -7.13
C PRO A 175 -11.55 -17.53 -7.62
N GLY A 176 -12.80 -17.22 -7.23
CA GLY A 176 -13.45 -15.97 -7.63
C GLY A 176 -12.79 -14.71 -7.05
N ALA A 177 -12.16 -14.81 -5.88
CA ALA A 177 -11.38 -13.71 -5.33
C ALA A 177 -10.06 -13.53 -6.10
N ARG A 178 -9.36 -14.64 -6.42
CA ARG A 178 -8.12 -14.61 -7.22
C ARG A 178 -8.34 -13.95 -8.57
N THR A 179 -9.42 -14.33 -9.27
CA THR A 179 -9.78 -13.72 -10.55
C THR A 179 -9.99 -12.21 -10.42
N ARG A 180 -10.77 -11.75 -9.43
CA ARG A 180 -11.01 -10.32 -9.23
C ARG A 180 -9.73 -9.53 -8.93
N VAL A 181 -8.80 -10.09 -8.15
CA VAL A 181 -7.50 -9.46 -7.87
C VAL A 181 -6.64 -9.42 -9.14
N ALA A 182 -6.56 -10.53 -9.89
CA ALA A 182 -5.80 -10.58 -11.15
C ALA A 182 -6.34 -9.57 -12.20
N ASP A 183 -7.66 -9.42 -12.29
CA ASP A 183 -8.29 -8.42 -13.15
C ASP A 183 -7.94 -6.99 -12.71
N ALA A 184 -7.86 -6.74 -11.40
CA ALA A 184 -7.46 -5.44 -10.87
C ALA A 184 -5.99 -5.13 -11.14
N VAL A 185 -5.09 -6.12 -10.99
CA VAL A 185 -3.67 -5.99 -11.38
C VAL A 185 -3.56 -5.66 -12.86
N THR A 186 -4.28 -6.38 -13.72
CA THR A 186 -4.29 -6.14 -15.17
C THR A 186 -4.75 -4.72 -15.50
N ARG A 187 -5.83 -4.23 -14.88
CA ARG A 187 -6.31 -2.86 -15.07
C ARG A 187 -5.30 -1.82 -14.61
N LEU A 188 -4.67 -2.02 -13.46
CA LEU A 188 -3.62 -1.14 -12.95
C LEU A 188 -2.45 -1.06 -13.94
N THR A 189 -1.94 -2.21 -14.40
CA THR A 189 -0.83 -2.26 -15.35
C THR A 189 -1.16 -1.56 -16.66
N GLN A 190 -2.33 -1.83 -17.24
CA GLN A 190 -2.75 -1.20 -18.51
C GLN A 190 -2.95 0.31 -18.38
N ALA A 191 -3.56 0.77 -17.28
CA ALA A 191 -3.78 2.19 -17.04
C ALA A 191 -2.45 2.93 -16.86
N THR A 192 -1.52 2.36 -16.10
CA THR A 192 -0.21 2.95 -15.83
C THR A 192 0.66 2.96 -17.09
N ASP A 193 0.68 1.86 -17.85
CA ASP A 193 1.36 1.79 -19.15
C ASP A 193 0.86 2.87 -20.11
N THR A 194 -0.46 2.97 -20.25
CA THR A 194 -1.09 3.97 -21.12
C THR A 194 -0.73 5.39 -20.68
N ALA A 195 -0.84 5.68 -19.39
CA ALA A 195 -0.58 7.02 -18.85
C ALA A 195 0.89 7.45 -19.05
N LEU A 196 1.86 6.59 -18.68
CA LEU A 196 3.29 6.93 -18.75
C LEU A 196 3.82 6.90 -20.19
N SER A 197 3.35 5.97 -21.02
CA SER A 197 3.71 5.94 -22.45
C SER A 197 3.22 7.18 -23.19
N GLN A 198 2.00 7.66 -22.91
CA GLN A 198 1.49 8.90 -23.49
C GLN A 198 2.29 10.14 -23.07
N GLN A 199 2.82 10.12 -21.84
CA GLN A 199 3.71 11.16 -21.32
C GLN A 199 5.16 11.00 -21.80
N GLN A 200 5.49 9.92 -22.51
CA GLN A 200 6.85 9.55 -22.91
C GLN A 200 7.81 9.39 -21.72
N ASP A 201 7.28 9.06 -20.54
CA ASP A 201 8.06 8.84 -19.33
C ASP A 201 8.50 7.37 -19.24
N TRP A 202 9.46 7.00 -20.09
CA TRP A 202 9.96 5.63 -20.20
C TRP A 202 10.70 5.17 -18.95
N VAL A 203 11.29 6.10 -18.20
CA VAL A 203 12.03 5.78 -16.97
C VAL A 203 11.07 5.39 -15.86
N ALA A 204 10.01 6.18 -15.64
CA ALA A 204 8.97 5.82 -14.67
C ALA A 204 8.26 4.52 -15.09
N LEU A 205 7.99 4.34 -16.39
CA LEU A 205 7.35 3.13 -16.88
C LEU A 205 8.18 1.86 -16.61
N LEU A 206 9.49 1.92 -16.88
CA LEU A 206 10.40 0.82 -16.56
C LEU A 206 10.43 0.56 -15.05
N GLY A 207 10.58 1.62 -14.24
CA GLY A 207 10.59 1.50 -12.78
C GLY A 207 9.32 0.86 -12.23
N PHE A 208 8.16 1.17 -12.80
CA PHE A 208 6.89 0.54 -12.43
C PHE A 208 6.86 -0.96 -12.74
N PHE A 209 7.37 -1.39 -13.90
CA PHE A 209 7.43 -2.82 -14.24
C PHE A 209 8.45 -3.58 -13.38
N GLU A 210 9.63 -3.00 -13.13
CA GLU A 210 10.61 -3.55 -12.18
C GLU A 210 10.01 -3.68 -10.78
N TYR A 211 9.22 -2.70 -10.36
CA TYR A 211 8.51 -2.75 -9.09
C TYR A 211 7.48 -3.89 -9.05
N LEU A 212 6.64 -4.05 -10.08
CA LEU A 212 5.69 -5.17 -10.16
C LEU A 212 6.39 -6.54 -10.09
N GLN A 213 7.55 -6.67 -10.74
CA GLN A 213 8.36 -7.87 -10.67
C GLN A 213 8.88 -8.12 -9.24
N ALA A 214 9.36 -7.08 -8.56
CA ALA A 214 9.90 -7.19 -7.21
C ALA A 214 8.85 -7.61 -6.16
N ILE A 215 7.57 -7.37 -6.42
CA ILE A 215 6.46 -7.70 -5.51
C ILE A 215 5.64 -8.92 -5.99
N ASP A 216 6.16 -9.71 -6.94
CA ASP A 216 5.52 -10.89 -7.51
C ASP A 216 4.13 -10.62 -8.15
N LEU A 217 3.92 -9.41 -8.68
CA LEU A 217 2.73 -9.02 -9.45
C LEU A 217 2.99 -8.86 -10.96
N ALA A 218 4.17 -9.23 -11.44
CA ALA A 218 4.47 -9.25 -12.86
C ALA A 218 3.47 -10.15 -13.62
N THR A 219 3.02 -9.65 -14.78
CA THR A 219 2.17 -10.40 -15.70
C THR A 219 2.95 -10.70 -16.99
N PRO A 220 2.51 -11.65 -17.83
CA PRO A 220 3.19 -11.91 -19.11
C PRO A 220 3.30 -10.65 -19.99
N ALA A 221 2.40 -9.67 -19.82
CA ALA A 221 2.46 -8.39 -20.52
C ALA A 221 3.65 -7.52 -20.08
N SER A 222 4.12 -7.65 -18.84
CA SER A 222 5.30 -6.94 -18.33
C SER A 222 6.63 -7.64 -18.61
N GLU A 223 6.63 -8.94 -18.92
CA GLU A 223 7.87 -9.72 -19.15
C GLU A 223 8.44 -9.57 -20.58
N LEU A 224 7.67 -9.01 -21.52
CA LEU A 224 8.01 -8.96 -22.95
C LEU A 224 8.59 -7.61 -23.42
N ARG A 225 8.89 -6.68 -22.51
CA ARG A 225 9.50 -5.38 -22.81
C ARG A 225 10.86 -5.25 -22.16
#